data_AF-A0A356R5G8-F1
#
_entry.id   AF-A0A356R5G8-F1
#
_cell.length_a   1.000
_cell.length_b   1.000
_cell.length_c   1.000
_cell.angle_alpha   90.00
_cell.angle_beta   90.00
_cell.angle_gamma   90.00
#
_symmetry.space_group_name_H-M   'P 1'
#
loop_
_entity.id
_entity.type
_entity.pdbx_description
1 polymer ?
#
loop_
_entity_poly.entity_id
_entity_poly.type
_entity_poly.pdbx_seq_one_letter_code
_entity_poly.pdbx_strand_id
1 'polypeptide(L)'
;MSDITTVLSPEELSQIWAELAHNDQLPDRYELTEHGELIMSPKPSIRHQVICAEVAFQLRAQLGGKAVPEAAVLTTSAGVRVPDIVWMPEDKWKVVTIEEGLVHAPDFVVEVLSPGNRQVEINYKVQAYLASGIQEVLVVGLNGTLEFYRRDVVHTTSLFNVKLSLPPHLFQ
;
A
#
# COMPACT_ATOMS: atom_id res chain seq x y z
N MET A 1 -20.52 26.59 6.66
CA MET A 1 -20.33 25.20 7.15
C MET A 1 -20.33 24.34 5.91
N SER A 2 -19.15 24.01 5.40
CA SER A 2 -18.98 23.04 4.31
C SER A 2 -19.41 21.66 4.82
N ASP A 3 -20.28 20.98 4.08
CA ASP A 3 -20.68 19.61 4.39
C ASP A 3 -19.45 18.69 4.40
N ILE A 4 -19.11 18.15 5.58
CA ILE A 4 -17.99 17.21 5.80
C ILE A 4 -18.32 15.80 5.27
N THR A 5 -19.42 15.65 4.52
CA THR A 5 -20.00 14.35 4.14
C THR A 5 -19.80 13.98 2.67
N THR A 6 -19.17 14.83 1.87
CA THR A 6 -18.96 14.54 0.44
C THR A 6 -17.68 13.74 0.25
N VAL A 7 -17.79 12.57 -0.38
CA VAL A 7 -16.63 11.82 -0.89
C VAL A 7 -16.02 12.61 -2.06
N LEU A 8 -14.72 12.84 -2.01
CA LEU A 8 -14.00 13.59 -3.03
C LEU A 8 -13.75 12.72 -4.28
N SER A 9 -13.73 13.38 -5.43
CA SER A 9 -13.34 12.75 -6.68
C SER A 9 -11.84 12.37 -6.69
N PRO A 10 -11.43 11.43 -7.55
CA PRO A 10 -10.01 11.12 -7.76
C PRO A 10 -9.16 12.36 -8.07
N GLU A 11 -9.67 13.28 -8.89
CA GLU A 11 -8.98 14.50 -9.29
C GLU A 11 -8.79 15.47 -8.11
N GLU A 12 -9.81 15.63 -7.26
CA GLU A 12 -9.71 16.45 -6.04
C GLU A 12 -8.71 15.86 -5.05
N LEU A 13 -8.72 14.54 -4.84
CA LEU A 13 -7.76 13.86 -3.97
C LEU A 13 -6.33 13.98 -4.49
N SER A 14 -6.12 13.82 -5.80
CA SER A 14 -4.81 14.02 -6.43
C SER A 14 -4.30 15.44 -6.26
N GLN A 15 -5.17 16.44 -6.40
CA GLN A 15 -4.81 17.84 -6.18
C GLN A 15 -4.40 18.10 -4.72
N ILE A 16 -5.19 17.61 -3.75
CA ILE A 16 -4.84 17.73 -2.33
C ILE A 16 -3.50 17.03 -2.05
N TRP A 17 -3.29 15.83 -2.58
CA TRP A 17 -2.04 15.09 -2.41
C TRP A 17 -0.83 15.87 -2.92
N ALA A 18 -0.93 16.44 -4.13
CA ALA A 18 0.13 17.25 -4.71
C ALA A 18 0.44 18.52 -3.88
N GLU A 19 -0.59 19.17 -3.33
CA GLU A 19 -0.41 20.33 -2.46
C GLU A 19 0.31 19.97 -1.14
N LEU A 20 -0.04 18.82 -0.55
CA LEU A 20 0.57 18.34 0.69
C LEU A 20 2.03 17.90 0.49
N ALA A 21 2.39 17.39 -0.69
CA ALA A 21 3.76 17.00 -1.01
C ALA A 21 4.76 18.17 -0.93
N HIS A 22 4.29 19.42 -0.97
CA HIS A 22 5.08 20.63 -0.84
C HIS A 22 5.02 21.27 0.56
N ASN A 23 4.42 20.59 1.54
CA ASN A 23 4.26 21.11 2.89
C ASN A 23 5.28 20.50 3.87
N ASP A 24 6.36 21.23 4.13
CA ASP A 24 7.45 20.84 5.03
C ASP A 24 7.05 20.69 6.52
N GLN A 25 5.82 21.04 6.90
CA GLN A 25 5.31 20.89 8.26
C GLN A 25 4.65 19.53 8.52
N LEU A 26 4.39 18.74 7.47
CA LEU A 26 3.79 17.43 7.59
C LEU A 26 4.82 16.37 7.98
N PRO A 27 4.40 15.28 8.66
CA PRO A 27 5.27 14.14 8.88
C PRO A 27 5.66 13.49 7.53
N ASP A 28 6.79 12.78 7.53
CA ASP A 28 7.30 12.08 6.33
C ASP A 28 6.31 11.05 5.75
N ARG A 29 5.36 10.55 6.55
CA ARG A 29 4.40 9.52 6.16
C ARG A 29 2.97 9.91 6.57
N TYR A 30 2.09 10.00 5.58
CA TYR A 30 0.67 10.28 5.75
C TYR A 30 -0.16 9.61 4.63
N GLU A 31 -1.46 9.49 4.88
CA GLU A 31 -2.48 9.02 3.93
C GLU A 31 -3.64 10.03 3.88
N LEU A 32 -4.56 9.86 2.93
CA LEU A 32 -5.79 10.62 2.85
C LEU A 32 -7.01 9.69 2.90
N THR A 33 -8.03 10.06 3.66
CA THR A 33 -9.37 9.45 3.53
C THR A 33 -10.00 9.78 2.18
N GLU A 34 -11.10 9.12 1.86
CA GLU A 34 -11.97 9.46 0.73
C GLU A 34 -12.60 10.86 0.84
N HIS A 35 -12.51 11.50 2.00
CA HIS A 35 -12.96 12.88 2.26
C HIS A 35 -11.81 13.90 2.24
N GLY A 36 -10.58 13.47 1.93
CA GLY A 36 -9.39 14.35 1.91
C GLY A 36 -8.82 14.66 3.30
N GLU A 37 -9.21 13.90 4.33
CA GLU A 37 -8.69 14.09 5.69
C GLU A 37 -7.36 13.35 5.86
N LEU A 38 -6.41 14.01 6.52
CA LEU A 38 -5.10 13.44 6.80
C LEU A 38 -5.18 12.30 7.82
N ILE A 39 -4.61 11.16 7.46
CA ILE A 39 -4.35 10.07 8.38
C ILE A 39 -2.83 10.01 8.61
N MET A 40 -2.43 10.28 9.85
CA MET A 40 -1.04 10.17 10.27
C MET A 40 -0.81 8.82 10.93
N SER A 41 0.28 8.17 10.56
CA SER A 41 0.73 6.92 11.18
C SER A 41 2.03 7.14 11.93
N PRO A 42 2.29 6.38 13.01
CA PRO A 42 3.60 6.40 13.65
C PRO A 42 4.69 5.94 12.68
N LYS A 43 5.94 6.36 12.94
CA LYS A 43 7.09 5.88 12.18
C LYS A 43 7.23 4.37 12.33
N PRO A 44 7.44 3.60 11.24
CA PRO A 44 7.64 2.17 11.33
C PRO A 44 8.86 1.80 12.16
N SER A 45 8.81 0.63 12.82
CA SER A 45 9.98 0.09 13.52
C SER A 45 11.04 -0.41 12.53
N ILE A 46 12.31 -0.45 12.94
CA ILE A 46 13.39 -1.05 12.14
C ILE A 46 13.06 -2.48 11.70
N ARG A 47 12.43 -3.27 12.57
CA ARG A 47 12.03 -4.64 12.26
C ARG A 47 11.02 -4.70 11.12
N HIS A 48 10.03 -3.80 11.11
CA HIS A 48 9.06 -3.68 10.03
C HIS A 48 9.75 -3.31 8.72
N GLN A 49 10.67 -2.33 8.75
CA GLN A 49 11.45 -1.96 7.56
C GLN A 49 12.32 -3.10 7.02
N VAL A 50 12.91 -3.92 7.89
CA VAL A 50 13.67 -5.12 7.47
C VAL A 50 12.76 -6.14 6.78
N ILE A 51 11.55 -6.38 7.31
CA ILE A 51 10.57 -7.26 6.66
C ILE A 51 10.19 -6.70 5.29
N CYS A 52 9.89 -5.40 5.19
CA CYS A 52 9.55 -4.76 3.93
C CYS A 52 10.69 -4.88 2.89
N ALA A 53 11.94 -4.65 3.32
CA ALA A 53 13.11 -4.79 2.46
C ALA A 53 13.27 -6.23 1.93
N GLU A 54 13.08 -7.23 2.79
CA GLU A 54 13.17 -8.64 2.40
C GLU A 54 12.07 -9.02 1.40
N VAL A 55 10.83 -8.62 1.66
CA VAL A 55 9.71 -8.88 0.73
C VAL A 55 9.95 -8.20 -0.61
N ALA A 56 10.34 -6.91 -0.62
CA ALA A 56 10.60 -6.17 -1.85
C ALA A 56 11.75 -6.80 -2.66
N PHE A 57 12.82 -7.25 -1.99
CA PHE A 57 13.92 -7.96 -2.62
C PHE A 57 13.46 -9.27 -3.28
N GLN A 58 12.73 -10.11 -2.54
CA GLN A 58 12.25 -11.39 -3.05
C GLN A 58 11.24 -11.23 -4.20
N LEU A 59 10.36 -10.22 -4.14
CA LEU A 59 9.45 -9.89 -5.24
C LEU A 59 10.22 -9.55 -6.51
N ARG A 60 11.22 -8.65 -6.41
CA ARG A 60 12.04 -8.26 -7.56
C ARG A 60 12.86 -9.42 -8.12
N ALA A 61 13.43 -10.26 -7.24
CA ALA A 61 14.22 -11.41 -7.65
C ALA A 61 13.39 -12.46 -8.42
N GLN A 62 12.11 -12.63 -8.06
CA GLN A 62 11.23 -13.64 -8.67
C GLN A 62 10.46 -13.13 -9.88
N LEU A 63 9.98 -11.89 -9.83
CA LEU A 63 9.07 -11.33 -10.85
C LEU A 63 9.75 -10.32 -11.78
N GLY A 64 10.98 -9.89 -11.48
CA GLY A 64 11.59 -8.74 -12.14
C GLY A 64 10.85 -7.44 -11.80
N GLY A 65 10.80 -6.51 -12.75
CA GLY A 65 10.15 -5.20 -12.57
C GLY A 65 10.70 -4.42 -11.38
N LYS A 66 9.84 -3.61 -10.74
CA LYS A 66 10.20 -2.86 -9.53
C LYS A 66 9.19 -3.11 -8.43
N ALA A 67 9.72 -3.42 -7.25
CA ALA A 67 9.02 -3.31 -5.97
C ALA A 67 9.50 -2.02 -5.30
N VAL A 68 8.58 -1.11 -5.02
CA VAL A 68 8.85 0.23 -4.49
C VAL A 68 8.18 0.36 -3.12
N PRO A 69 8.93 0.72 -2.07
CA PRO A 69 8.35 0.96 -0.76
C PRO A 69 7.61 2.30 -0.75
N GLU A 70 6.56 2.38 0.08
CA GLU A 70 5.83 3.62 0.39
C GLU A 70 5.34 4.42 -0.84
N ALA A 71 5.07 3.74 -1.95
CA ALA A 71 4.46 4.37 -3.12
C ALA A 71 2.97 4.60 -2.84
N ALA A 72 2.53 5.86 -2.89
CA ALA A 72 1.14 6.21 -2.67
C ALA A 72 0.24 5.68 -3.79
N VAL A 73 -0.91 5.12 -3.41
CA VAL A 73 -1.89 4.51 -4.30
C VAL A 73 -3.20 5.25 -4.16
N LEU A 74 -3.71 5.79 -5.27
CA LEU A 74 -5.06 6.34 -5.32
C LEU A 74 -6.07 5.19 -5.41
N THR A 75 -6.98 5.11 -4.44
CA THR A 75 -8.00 4.07 -4.38
C THR A 75 -9.38 4.62 -4.75
N THR A 76 -10.26 3.76 -5.23
CA THR A 76 -11.63 4.14 -5.63
C THR A 76 -12.58 4.41 -4.47
N SER A 77 -12.25 3.97 -3.26
CA SER A 77 -13.19 4.00 -2.12
C SER A 77 -12.57 4.37 -0.78
N ALA A 78 -11.24 4.48 -0.68
CA ALA A 78 -10.56 4.75 0.57
C ALA A 78 -9.61 5.95 0.51
N GLY A 79 -9.68 6.78 -0.52
CA GLY A 79 -8.77 7.90 -0.71
C GLY A 79 -7.37 7.49 -1.17
N VAL A 80 -6.34 8.21 -0.72
CA VAL A 80 -4.93 7.90 -1.03
C VAL A 80 -4.33 7.08 0.10
N ARG A 81 -3.82 5.90 -0.22
CA ARG A 81 -3.20 4.98 0.75
C ARG A 81 -1.75 4.75 0.42
N VAL A 82 -0.94 4.53 1.45
CA VAL A 82 0.50 4.31 1.31
C VAL A 82 0.80 2.91 1.82
N PRO A 83 0.63 1.88 0.98
CA PRO A 83 1.03 0.53 1.33
C PRO A 83 2.54 0.45 1.58
N ASP A 84 2.95 -0.59 2.29
CA ASP A 84 4.35 -0.79 2.59
C ASP A 84 5.18 -1.08 1.34
N ILE A 85 4.63 -1.83 0.38
CA ILE A 85 5.28 -2.12 -0.90
C ILE A 85 4.24 -2.16 -2.03
N VAL A 86 4.61 -1.58 -3.16
CA VAL A 86 3.93 -1.75 -4.45
C VAL A 86 4.85 -2.47 -5.42
N TRP A 87 4.35 -3.44 -6.17
CA TRP A 87 5.07 -4.05 -7.29
C TRP A 87 4.29 -3.96 -8.60
N MET A 88 5.02 -3.69 -9.68
CA MET A 88 4.54 -3.70 -11.07
C MET A 88 5.67 -4.10 -12.04
N PRO A 89 5.34 -4.63 -13.23
CA PRO A 89 6.32 -4.86 -14.28
C PRO A 89 6.97 -3.54 -14.75
N GLU A 90 8.19 -3.61 -15.26
CA GLU A 90 9.01 -2.44 -15.63
C GLU A 90 8.26 -1.48 -16.59
N ASP A 91 7.56 -2.02 -17.58
CA ASP A 91 6.87 -1.20 -18.58
C ASP A 91 5.71 -0.39 -18.00
N LYS A 92 5.06 -0.88 -16.93
CA LYS A 92 3.99 -0.15 -16.25
C LYS A 92 4.53 0.98 -15.38
N TRP A 93 5.77 0.88 -14.90
CA TRP A 93 6.43 1.99 -14.22
C TRP A 93 6.81 3.15 -15.16
N LYS A 94 7.00 2.89 -16.46
CA LYS A 94 7.36 3.94 -17.43
C LYS A 94 6.26 4.96 -17.67
N VAL A 95 5.00 4.60 -17.38
CA VAL A 95 3.85 5.49 -17.52
C VAL A 95 3.49 6.20 -16.22
N VAL A 96 4.11 5.83 -15.09
CA VAL A 96 3.96 6.57 -13.83
C VAL A 96 4.79 7.84 -13.94
N THR A 97 4.12 8.99 -13.93
CA THR A 97 4.79 10.28 -13.93
C THR A 97 5.32 10.56 -12.52
N ILE A 98 6.54 11.08 -12.42
CA ILE A 98 7.12 11.48 -11.13
C ILE A 98 6.32 12.65 -10.52
N GLU A 99 5.66 13.44 -11.36
CA GLU A 99 4.99 14.69 -10.98
C GLU A 99 3.69 14.48 -10.18
N GLU A 100 2.93 13.40 -10.44
CA GLU A 100 1.67 13.15 -9.71
C GLU A 100 1.91 12.46 -8.36
N GLY A 101 3.05 11.78 -8.18
CA GLY A 101 3.39 11.09 -6.94
C GLY A 101 2.42 9.98 -6.52
N LEU A 102 1.49 9.60 -7.40
CA LEU A 102 0.43 8.62 -7.16
C LEU A 102 0.53 7.48 -8.17
N VAL A 103 0.30 6.27 -7.67
CA VAL A 103 0.20 5.05 -8.48
C VAL A 103 -1.27 4.67 -8.62
N HIS A 104 -1.68 4.43 -9.86
CA HIS A 104 -3.02 3.91 -10.17
C HIS A 104 -2.95 2.41 -10.42
N ALA A 105 -3.77 1.65 -9.69
CA ALA A 105 -4.00 0.21 -9.89
C ALA A 105 -2.70 -0.61 -10.10
N PRO A 106 -1.76 -0.63 -9.15
CA PRO A 106 -0.61 -1.54 -9.25
C PRO A 106 -1.02 -3.01 -9.34
N ASP A 107 -0.11 -3.86 -9.81
CA ASP A 107 -0.43 -5.28 -9.98
C ASP A 107 -0.43 -6.04 -8.66
N PHE A 108 0.45 -5.66 -7.74
CA PHE A 108 0.64 -6.31 -6.46
C PHE A 108 0.89 -5.26 -5.36
N VAL A 109 0.15 -5.37 -4.25
CA VAL A 109 0.38 -4.56 -3.03
C VAL A 109 0.75 -5.44 -1.84
N VAL A 110 1.62 -4.96 -0.95
CA VAL A 110 1.96 -5.60 0.32
C VAL A 110 1.64 -4.65 1.48
N GLU A 111 0.99 -5.20 2.50
CA GLU A 111 0.80 -4.59 3.82
C GLU A 111 1.46 -5.50 4.86
N VAL A 112 2.36 -4.96 5.67
CA VAL A 112 3.03 -5.67 6.76
C VAL A 112 2.44 -5.18 8.08
N LEU A 113 1.81 -6.09 8.81
CA LEU A 113 1.14 -5.73 10.06
C LEU A 113 2.15 -5.25 11.10
N SER A 114 1.73 -4.25 11.86
CA SER A 114 2.37 -3.75 13.07
C SER A 114 1.42 -3.88 14.27
N PRO A 115 1.93 -3.94 15.52
CA PRO A 115 1.10 -4.16 16.71
C PRO A 115 -0.03 -3.15 16.90
N GLY A 116 0.08 -1.95 16.32
CA GLY A 116 -0.95 -0.91 16.38
C GLY A 116 -2.03 -1.02 15.31
N ASN A 117 -1.87 -1.88 14.30
CA ASN A 117 -2.87 -1.99 13.23
C ASN A 117 -4.13 -2.70 13.71
N ARG A 118 -5.29 -2.10 13.41
CA ARG A 118 -6.58 -2.75 13.66
C ARG A 118 -6.95 -3.59 12.44
N GLN A 119 -7.40 -4.83 12.66
CA GLN A 119 -7.79 -5.74 11.58
C GLN A 119 -8.84 -5.11 10.64
N VAL A 120 -9.76 -4.31 11.20
CA VAL A 120 -10.80 -3.61 10.43
C VAL A 120 -10.19 -2.60 9.45
N GLU A 121 -9.15 -1.87 9.84
CA GLU A 121 -8.48 -0.90 8.97
C GLU A 121 -7.75 -1.59 7.82
N ILE A 122 -7.06 -2.70 8.12
CA ILE A 122 -6.34 -3.48 7.10
C ILE A 122 -7.33 -4.11 6.13
N ASN A 123 -8.41 -4.71 6.62
CA ASN A 123 -9.44 -5.29 5.75
C ASN A 123 -10.05 -4.20 4.85
N TYR A 124 -10.34 -3.02 5.39
CA TYR A 124 -10.85 -1.90 4.61
C TYR A 124 -9.88 -1.48 3.49
N LYS A 125 -8.58 -1.37 3.80
CA LYS A 125 -7.55 -1.09 2.77
C LYS A 125 -7.47 -2.19 1.70
N VAL A 126 -7.42 -3.46 2.12
CA VAL A 126 -7.38 -4.61 1.20
C VAL A 126 -8.55 -4.58 0.23
N GLN A 127 -9.77 -4.36 0.74
CA GLN A 127 -10.97 -4.25 -0.09
C GLN A 127 -10.89 -3.07 -1.06
N ALA A 128 -10.44 -1.91 -0.59
CA ALA A 128 -10.26 -0.73 -1.45
C ALA A 128 -9.21 -0.96 -2.55
N TYR A 129 -8.10 -1.64 -2.24
CA TYR A 129 -7.08 -1.99 -3.22
C TYR A 129 -7.64 -2.91 -4.32
N LEU A 130 -8.31 -4.00 -3.92
CA LEU A 130 -8.90 -4.95 -4.86
C LEU A 130 -9.99 -4.30 -5.72
N ALA A 131 -10.85 -3.46 -5.12
CA ALA A 131 -11.87 -2.70 -5.84
C ALA A 131 -11.26 -1.70 -6.84
N SER A 132 -10.03 -1.23 -6.59
CA SER A 132 -9.28 -0.34 -7.48
C SER A 132 -8.60 -1.07 -8.64
N GLY A 133 -8.84 -2.38 -8.80
CA GLY A 133 -8.28 -3.18 -9.90
C GLY A 133 -6.91 -3.79 -9.62
N ILE A 134 -6.40 -3.71 -8.38
CA ILE A 134 -5.18 -4.40 -7.96
C ILE A 134 -5.43 -5.90 -7.97
N GLN A 135 -4.54 -6.67 -8.61
CA GLN A 135 -4.79 -8.10 -8.86
C GLN A 135 -4.57 -8.97 -7.61
N GLU A 136 -3.63 -8.60 -6.76
CA GLU A 136 -3.29 -9.32 -5.54
C GLU A 136 -2.81 -8.38 -4.44
N VAL A 137 -3.29 -8.61 -3.21
CA VAL A 137 -2.77 -7.95 -2.01
C VAL A 137 -2.20 -9.00 -1.07
N LEU A 138 -0.95 -8.87 -0.66
CA LEU A 138 -0.36 -9.68 0.39
C LEU A 138 -0.46 -8.95 1.73
N VAL A 139 -0.99 -9.63 2.73
CA VAL A 139 -0.86 -9.22 4.13
C VAL A 139 0.16 -10.13 4.81
N VAL A 140 1.21 -9.52 5.38
CA VAL A 140 2.20 -10.22 6.20
C VAL A 140 1.82 -10.02 7.68
N GLY A 141 1.45 -11.11 8.35
CA GLY A 141 1.02 -11.08 9.74
C GLY A 141 2.15 -10.92 10.75
N LEU A 142 1.79 -10.54 11.99
CA LEU A 142 2.74 -10.32 13.10
C LEU A 142 3.54 -11.57 13.49
N ASN A 143 3.04 -12.76 13.15
CA ASN A 143 3.66 -14.06 13.40
C ASN A 143 4.28 -14.67 12.12
N GLY A 144 4.40 -13.88 11.04
CA GLY A 144 4.95 -14.33 9.76
C GLY A 144 3.96 -15.07 8.86
N THR A 145 2.66 -15.04 9.15
CA THR A 145 1.66 -15.55 8.21
C THR A 145 1.66 -14.74 6.92
N LEU A 146 1.37 -15.41 5.81
CA LEU A 146 1.27 -14.81 4.49
C LEU A 146 -0.13 -15.08 3.94
N GLU A 147 -0.91 -14.02 3.78
CA GLU A 147 -2.29 -14.09 3.29
C GLU A 147 -2.40 -13.31 1.98
N PHE A 148 -2.72 -14.01 0.91
CA PHE A 148 -2.88 -13.43 -0.43
C PHE A 148 -4.36 -13.22 -0.72
N TYR A 149 -4.77 -11.97 -0.84
CA TYR A 149 -6.15 -11.58 -1.10
C TYR A 149 -6.37 -11.35 -2.59
N ARG A 150 -7.45 -11.95 -3.13
CA ARG A 150 -7.88 -11.81 -4.52
C ARG A 150 -9.40 -11.92 -4.58
N ARG A 151 -10.08 -11.00 -5.27
CA ARG A 151 -11.56 -11.01 -5.41
C ARG A 151 -12.28 -11.26 -4.06
N ASP A 152 -11.80 -10.59 -3.01
CA ASP A 152 -12.31 -10.67 -1.63
C ASP A 152 -12.19 -12.04 -0.95
N VAL A 153 -11.34 -12.92 -1.48
CA VAL A 153 -11.04 -14.24 -0.92
C VAL A 153 -9.57 -14.33 -0.52
N VAL A 154 -9.31 -14.95 0.63
CA VAL A 154 -7.96 -15.22 1.14
C VAL A 154 -7.42 -16.54 0.57
N HIS A 155 -6.16 -16.53 0.18
CA HIS A 155 -5.42 -17.67 -0.31
C HIS A 155 -4.06 -17.78 0.38
N THR A 156 -3.52 -18.99 0.43
CA THR A 156 -2.18 -19.26 0.97
C THR A 156 -1.09 -19.24 -0.10
N THR A 157 -1.43 -18.96 -1.36
CA THR A 157 -0.51 -18.98 -2.50
C THR A 157 -0.78 -17.81 -3.43
N SER A 158 0.30 -17.17 -3.90
CA SER A 158 0.26 -16.04 -4.83
C SER A 158 -0.26 -16.40 -6.23
N LEU A 159 -1.03 -15.50 -6.84
CA LEU A 159 -1.42 -15.49 -8.26
C LEU A 159 -0.20 -15.36 -9.17
N PHE A 160 0.78 -14.57 -8.75
CA PHE A 160 2.04 -14.35 -9.46
C PHE A 160 3.05 -15.49 -9.20
N ASN A 161 2.65 -16.55 -8.50
CA ASN A 161 3.49 -17.68 -8.10
C ASN A 161 4.70 -17.29 -7.23
N VAL A 162 4.62 -16.14 -6.53
CA VAL A 162 5.64 -15.72 -5.57
C VAL A 162 5.70 -16.69 -4.40
N LYS A 163 6.91 -17.05 -4.00
CA LYS A 163 7.18 -17.79 -2.77
C LYS A 163 8.06 -16.94 -1.87
N LEU A 164 7.53 -16.53 -0.73
CA LEU A 164 8.29 -15.75 0.25
C LEU A 164 8.83 -16.65 1.36
N SER A 165 10.07 -16.41 1.73
CA SER A 165 10.72 -17.05 2.89
C SER A 165 11.27 -15.96 3.80
N LEU A 166 10.53 -15.64 4.85
CA LEU A 166 10.91 -14.60 5.81
C LEU A 166 11.57 -15.23 7.04
N PRO A 167 12.71 -14.71 7.53
CA PRO A 167 13.38 -15.25 8.71
C PRO A 167 12.47 -15.21 9.96
N PRO A 168 12.25 -16.34 10.67
CA PRO A 168 11.31 -16.40 11.80
C PRO A 168 11.65 -15.44 12.95
N HIS A 169 12.93 -15.10 13.13
CA HIS A 169 13.36 -14.18 14.19
C HIS A 169 12.84 -12.74 14.00
N LEU A 170 12.34 -12.40 12.81
CA LEU A 170 11.71 -11.10 12.55
C LEU A 170 10.30 -10.97 13.13
N PHE A 171 9.71 -12.06 13.64
CA PHE A 171 8.33 -12.11 14.14
C PHE A 171 8.23 -12.49 15.63
N GLN A 172 9.35 -12.42 16.34
CA GLN A 172 9.45 -12.72 17.78
C GLN A 172 9.16 -11.50 18.66
#